data_AF-A0A9Q5N8I2-F1
#
_entry.id   AF-A0A9Q5N8I2-F1
#
_cell.length_a   1.000
_cell.length_b   1.000
_cell.length_c   1.000
_cell.angle_alpha   90.00
_cell.angle_beta   90.00
_cell.angle_gamma   90.00
#
_symmetry.space_group_name_H-M   'P 1'
#
loop_
_entity.id
_entity.type
_entity.pdbx_description
1 polymer ?
#
loop_
_entity_poly.entity_id
_entity_poly.type
_entity_poly.pdbx_seq_one_letter_code
_entity_poly.pdbx_strand_id
1 'polypeptide(L)'
;MAPFGTWDSPISAEYVANAAVSFDDVLVDPLPSQAHPGGNAIYYIEKRPSEGGRDVIVDASSKKDIFGEGWNARSAVHEYGGASSIVRAGVVYFSNFTDMRVYKVDTNAAGAEPSPVTPEYTTSAVPSIDNESLQFPSYFSIEGA
;
A
#
# COMPACT_ATOMS: atom_id res chain seq x y z
N MET A 1 -2.39 -25.45 41.75
CA MET A 1 -2.10 -26.11 40.46
C MET A 1 -3.36 -26.03 39.63
N ALA A 2 -3.29 -25.57 38.38
CA ALA A 2 -4.45 -25.42 37.50
C ALA A 2 -4.28 -26.28 36.23
N PRO A 3 -5.35 -26.90 35.70
CA PRO A 3 -5.31 -27.66 34.45
C PRO A 3 -4.72 -26.87 33.26
N PHE A 4 -4.27 -27.59 32.23
CA PHE A 4 -3.85 -26.96 30.97
C PHE A 4 -5.03 -26.19 30.35
N GLY A 5 -4.78 -24.96 29.90
CA GLY A 5 -5.77 -24.09 29.28
C GLY A 5 -6.67 -23.31 30.23
N THR A 6 -6.52 -23.49 31.56
CA THR A 6 -7.35 -22.79 32.56
C THR A 6 -6.52 -21.82 33.42
N TRP A 7 -5.36 -21.41 32.92
CA TRP A 7 -4.56 -20.38 33.59
C TRP A 7 -5.15 -19.03 33.24
N ASP A 8 -5.40 -18.21 34.26
CA ASP A 8 -5.82 -16.83 34.06
C ASP A 8 -4.72 -16.10 33.26
N SER A 9 -5.07 -15.70 32.03
CA SER A 9 -4.17 -14.99 31.14
C SER A 9 -4.47 -13.49 31.21
N PRO A 10 -3.46 -12.63 31.48
CA PRO A 10 -3.63 -11.19 31.34
C PRO A 10 -3.71 -10.73 29.88
N ILE A 11 -3.45 -11.62 28.92
CA ILE A 11 -3.52 -11.37 27.48
C ILE A 11 -4.92 -11.77 26.99
N SER A 12 -5.77 -10.78 26.71
CA SER A 12 -7.12 -10.99 26.19
C SER A 12 -7.14 -11.15 24.67
N ALA A 13 -8.21 -11.74 24.12
CA ALA A 13 -8.39 -11.82 22.66
C ALA A 13 -8.47 -10.42 22.02
N GLU A 14 -9.11 -9.46 22.70
CA GLU A 14 -9.15 -8.06 22.27
C GLU A 14 -7.75 -7.44 22.28
N TYR A 15 -6.94 -7.74 23.30
CA TYR A 15 -5.54 -7.30 23.33
C TYR A 15 -4.80 -7.86 22.12
N VAL A 16 -4.91 -9.16 21.80
CA VAL A 16 -4.24 -9.75 20.61
C VAL A 16 -4.77 -9.16 19.29
N ALA A 17 -6.08 -8.93 19.17
CA ALA A 17 -6.66 -8.40 17.94
C ALA A 17 -6.28 -6.93 17.67
N ASN A 18 -6.10 -6.14 18.74
CA ASN A 18 -5.62 -4.76 18.65
C ASN A 18 -4.08 -4.66 18.74
N ALA A 19 -3.41 -5.68 19.25
CA ALA A 19 -1.97 -5.73 19.40
C ALA A 19 -1.32 -6.30 18.15
N ALA A 20 -0.76 -5.37 17.38
CA ALA A 20 0.45 -5.46 16.59
C ALA A 20 0.20 -4.73 15.28
N VAL A 21 0.63 -3.47 15.26
CA VAL A 21 1.05 -2.85 14.01
C VAL A 21 2.05 -3.79 13.34
N SER A 22 1.78 -4.16 12.09
CA SER A 22 2.71 -4.95 11.28
C SER A 22 3.22 -4.11 10.11
N PHE A 23 4.44 -4.39 9.67
CA PHE A 23 5.05 -3.70 8.54
C PHE A 23 5.00 -4.59 7.29
N ASP A 24 4.52 -4.05 6.18
CA ASP A 24 4.37 -4.80 4.91
C ASP A 24 5.61 -4.63 4.01
N ASP A 25 6.09 -3.40 3.85
CA ASP A 25 7.22 -3.09 2.96
C ASP A 25 8.01 -1.85 3.43
N VAL A 26 9.23 -1.69 2.93
CA VAL A 26 10.10 -0.53 3.12
C VAL A 26 10.46 0.06 1.76
N LEU A 27 10.11 1.34 1.57
CA LEU A 27 10.38 2.08 0.34
C LEU A 27 11.58 3.00 0.56
N VAL A 28 12.57 2.93 -0.33
CA VAL A 28 13.78 3.74 -0.26
C VAL A 28 13.88 4.66 -1.47
N ASP A 29 14.00 5.95 -1.21
CA ASP A 29 14.29 6.96 -2.24
C ASP A 29 15.71 7.49 -2.07
N PRO A 30 16.69 7.04 -2.88
CA PRO A 30 18.06 7.53 -2.76
C PRO A 30 18.20 8.98 -3.24
N LEU A 31 17.22 9.52 -3.97
CA LEU A 31 17.33 10.83 -4.57
C LEU A 31 16.97 11.94 -3.57
N PRO A 32 17.67 13.09 -3.63
CA PRO A 32 17.23 14.29 -2.93
C PRO A 32 15.82 14.71 -3.36
N SER A 33 15.06 15.19 -2.38
CA SER A 33 13.73 15.76 -2.56
C SER A 33 13.59 16.99 -1.66
N GLN A 34 12.52 17.76 -1.80
CA GLN A 34 12.27 18.89 -0.88
C GLN A 34 12.02 18.40 0.55
N ALA A 35 11.30 17.28 0.70
CA ALA A 35 11.07 16.66 2.00
C ALA A 35 12.36 16.05 2.59
N HIS A 36 13.23 15.52 1.74
CA HIS A 36 14.51 14.90 2.13
C HIS A 36 15.67 15.45 1.31
N PRO A 37 16.19 16.65 1.65
CA PRO A 37 17.24 17.30 0.86
C PRO A 37 18.56 16.54 0.80
N GLY A 38 18.83 15.68 1.80
CA GLY A 38 20.01 14.80 1.82
C GLY A 38 19.85 13.51 1.00
N GLY A 39 18.67 13.30 0.40
CA GLY A 39 18.29 12.01 -0.20
C GLY A 39 18.16 10.91 0.85
N ASN A 40 18.15 9.66 0.37
CA ASN A 40 18.01 8.45 1.19
C ASN A 40 16.77 8.48 2.11
N ALA A 41 15.65 8.95 1.58
CA ALA A 41 14.39 8.91 2.30
C ALA A 41 13.97 7.46 2.51
N ILE A 42 13.44 7.16 3.70
CA ILE A 42 12.88 5.85 4.04
C ILE A 42 11.41 6.06 4.38
N TYR A 43 10.56 5.30 3.70
CA TYR A 43 9.15 5.16 4.05
C TYR A 43 8.89 3.69 4.38
N TYR A 44 7.86 3.43 5.17
CA TYR A 44 7.41 2.06 5.42
C TYR A 44 5.90 1.97 5.32
N ILE A 45 5.43 0.79 4.95
CA ILE A 45 4.00 0.48 4.90
C ILE A 45 3.61 -0.15 6.23
N GLU A 46 2.72 0.52 6.94
CA GLU A 46 2.23 0.14 8.25
C GLU A 46 0.78 -0.34 8.13
N LYS A 47 0.51 -1.56 8.58
CA LYS A 47 -0.84 -2.10 8.68
C LYS A 47 -1.45 -1.76 10.03
N ARG A 48 -2.63 -1.14 10.03
CA ARG A 48 -3.31 -0.66 11.24
C ARG A 48 -4.63 -1.40 11.49
N PRO A 49 -4.63 -2.46 12.33
CA PRO A 49 -5.84 -3.20 12.67
C PRO A 49 -6.97 -2.30 13.23
N SER A 50 -6.62 -1.30 14.04
CA SER A 50 -7.56 -0.34 14.64
C SER A 50 -8.19 0.63 13.63
N GLU A 51 -7.65 0.74 12.41
CA GLU A 51 -8.14 1.63 11.34
C GLU A 51 -8.75 0.82 10.19
N GLY A 52 -9.56 -0.19 10.53
CA GLY A 52 -10.20 -1.08 9.54
C GLY A 52 -9.22 -2.00 8.82
N GLY A 53 -8.01 -2.18 9.36
CA GLY A 53 -6.98 -3.03 8.77
C GLY A 53 -6.36 -2.44 7.50
N ARG A 54 -6.43 -1.12 7.31
CA ARG A 54 -5.81 -0.42 6.18
C ARG A 54 -4.29 -0.39 6.30
N ASP A 55 -3.64 -0.33 5.15
CA ASP A 55 -2.20 -0.12 5.04
C ASP A 55 -1.92 1.36 4.76
N VAL A 56 -0.99 1.96 5.50
CA VAL A 56 -0.61 3.38 5.36
C VAL A 56 0.87 3.51 5.04
N ILE A 57 1.26 4.56 4.31
CA ILE A 57 2.66 4.83 4.03
C ILE A 57 3.12 5.94 4.98
N VAL A 58 4.16 5.65 5.76
CA VAL A 58 4.71 6.54 6.78
C VAL A 58 6.11 6.98 6.39
N ASP A 59 6.38 8.28 6.46
CA ASP A 59 7.75 8.79 6.41
C ASP A 59 8.47 8.48 7.71
N ALA A 60 9.56 7.70 7.66
CA ALA A 60 10.29 7.27 8.83
C ALA A 60 10.95 8.40 9.61
N SER A 61 11.30 9.50 8.94
CA SER A 61 11.96 10.64 9.56
C SER A 61 11.01 11.49 10.40
N SER A 62 9.84 11.80 9.84
CA SER A 62 8.82 12.62 10.50
C SER A 62 7.84 11.79 11.34
N LYS A 63 7.78 10.48 11.11
CA LYS A 63 6.82 9.53 11.70
C LYS A 63 5.37 9.93 11.43
N LYS A 64 5.12 10.46 10.23
CA LYS A 64 3.81 10.91 9.80
C LYS A 64 3.38 10.16 8.54
N ASP A 65 2.08 9.91 8.47
CA ASP A 65 1.42 9.40 7.28
C ASP A 65 1.59 10.42 6.15
N ILE A 66 1.87 9.93 4.94
CA ILE A 66 2.03 10.80 3.76
C ILE A 66 0.68 11.24 3.17
N PHE A 67 -0.43 10.67 3.65
CA PHE A 67 -1.80 11.00 3.28
C PHE A 67 -2.74 10.82 4.48
N GLY A 68 -3.93 11.41 4.43
CA GLY A 68 -4.93 11.34 5.50
C GLY A 68 -5.71 10.01 5.58
N GLU A 69 -6.83 10.06 6.29
CA GLU A 69 -7.80 8.95 6.34
C GLU A 69 -8.44 8.68 4.96
N GLY A 70 -8.98 7.46 4.78
CA GLY A 70 -9.67 7.06 3.54
C GLY A 70 -8.81 6.37 2.48
N TRP A 71 -7.49 6.37 2.66
CA TRP A 71 -6.53 5.72 1.78
C TRP A 71 -6.04 4.39 2.35
N ASN A 72 -5.91 3.39 1.48
CA ASN A 72 -5.45 2.05 1.85
C ASN A 72 -4.41 1.59 0.81
N ALA A 73 -3.13 1.73 1.13
CA ALA A 73 -1.98 1.44 0.26
C ALA A 73 -1.68 -0.06 0.15
N ARG A 74 -2.66 -0.79 -0.38
CA ARG A 74 -2.66 -2.25 -0.53
C ARG A 74 -3.06 -2.62 -1.95
N SER A 75 -2.39 -3.63 -2.50
CA SER A 75 -2.75 -4.23 -3.77
C SER A 75 -3.49 -5.56 -3.58
N ALA A 76 -4.27 -5.96 -4.58
CA ALA A 76 -4.93 -7.28 -4.66
C ALA A 76 -4.35 -8.13 -5.81
N VAL A 77 -3.13 -7.83 -6.27
CA VAL A 77 -2.47 -8.57 -7.36
C VAL A 77 -2.37 -10.05 -6.96
N HIS A 78 -2.89 -10.92 -7.82
CA HIS A 78 -3.02 -12.36 -7.57
C HIS A 78 -3.75 -12.71 -6.26
N GLU A 79 -4.66 -11.86 -5.77
CA GLU A 79 -5.39 -12.01 -4.50
C GLU A 79 -4.52 -11.94 -3.23
N TYR A 80 -3.20 -12.14 -3.35
CA TYR A 80 -2.22 -12.02 -2.27
C TYR A 80 -1.78 -10.57 -2.03
N GLY A 81 -1.69 -9.77 -3.09
CA GLY A 81 -1.17 -8.40 -3.04
C GLY A 81 0.35 -8.34 -3.18
N GLY A 82 0.97 -7.39 -2.47
CA GLY A 82 2.41 -7.11 -2.51
C GLY A 82 2.80 -5.98 -3.46
N ALA A 83 3.99 -5.40 -3.23
CA ALA A 83 4.57 -4.29 -3.99
C ALA A 83 3.55 -3.17 -4.29
N SER A 84 2.76 -2.79 -3.27
CA SER A 84 1.63 -1.88 -3.46
C SER A 84 2.06 -0.47 -3.84
N SER A 85 3.33 -0.12 -3.59
CA SER A 85 3.82 1.26 -3.63
C SER A 85 5.28 1.35 -4.10
N ILE A 86 5.65 2.51 -4.65
CA ILE A 86 7.03 2.89 -4.98
C ILE A 86 7.23 4.38 -4.78
N VAL A 87 8.46 4.80 -4.47
CA VAL A 87 8.81 6.22 -4.31
C VAL A 87 9.97 6.59 -5.23
N ARG A 88 9.93 7.81 -5.77
CA ARG A 88 11.06 8.40 -6.49
C ARG A 88 11.04 9.92 -6.45
N ALA A 89 12.16 10.53 -6.05
CA ALA A 89 12.32 11.97 -5.89
C ALA A 89 11.18 12.66 -5.10
N GLY A 90 10.72 12.03 -4.01
CA GLY A 90 9.62 12.52 -3.18
C GLY A 90 8.21 12.35 -3.79
N VAL A 91 8.07 11.62 -4.90
CA VAL A 91 6.75 11.26 -5.44
C VAL A 91 6.49 9.79 -5.12
N VAL A 92 5.46 9.54 -4.32
CA VAL A 92 5.02 8.19 -3.98
C VAL A 92 3.87 7.80 -4.88
N TYR A 93 3.96 6.64 -5.51
CA TYR A 93 2.86 5.99 -6.22
C TYR A 93 2.39 4.81 -5.39
N PHE A 94 1.08 4.61 -5.27
CA PHE A 94 0.53 3.49 -4.54
C PHE A 94 -0.79 3.00 -5.13
N SER A 95 -1.07 1.72 -4.94
CA SER A 95 -2.36 1.11 -5.24
C SER A 95 -3.32 1.39 -4.10
N ASN A 96 -4.45 2.03 -4.39
CA ASN A 96 -5.50 2.22 -3.42
C ASN A 96 -6.48 1.04 -3.47
N PHE A 97 -6.60 0.31 -2.36
CA PHE A 97 -7.41 -0.90 -2.29
C PHE A 97 -8.91 -0.64 -2.46
N THR A 98 -9.38 0.58 -2.16
CA THR A 98 -10.81 0.91 -2.16
C THR A 98 -11.40 0.94 -3.56
N ASP A 99 -10.64 1.38 -4.56
CA ASP A 99 -11.10 1.55 -5.94
C ASP A 99 -10.19 0.86 -6.97
N MET A 100 -9.16 0.14 -6.52
CA MET A 100 -8.20 -0.60 -7.34
C MET A 100 -7.46 0.27 -8.36
N ARG A 101 -7.31 1.56 -8.06
CA ARG A 101 -6.57 2.51 -8.91
C ARG A 101 -5.18 2.79 -8.32
N VAL A 102 -4.27 3.17 -9.21
CA VAL A 102 -2.98 3.74 -8.81
C VAL A 102 -3.13 5.24 -8.62
N TYR A 103 -2.63 5.72 -7.49
CA TYR A 103 -2.54 7.12 -7.11
C TYR A 103 -1.09 7.57 -7.00
N LYS A 104 -0.87 8.88 -7.14
CA LYS A 104 0.39 9.53 -6.79
C LYS A 104 0.16 10.58 -5.71
N VAL A 105 1.11 10.73 -4.80
CA VAL A 105 1.19 11.81 -3.82
C VAL A 105 2.59 12.43 -3.86
N ASP A 106 2.65 13.75 -3.91
CA ASP A 106 3.91 14.51 -3.96
C ASP A 106 4.29 14.96 -2.55
N THR A 107 5.21 14.24 -1.90
CA THR A 107 5.64 14.55 -0.53
C THR A 107 6.51 15.79 -0.45
N ASN A 108 6.93 16.35 -1.60
CA ASN A 108 7.61 17.65 -1.65
C ASN A 108 6.70 18.81 -1.30
N ALA A 109 5.39 18.65 -1.47
CA ALA A 109 4.39 19.64 -1.12
C ALA A 109 3.68 19.22 0.18
N ALA A 110 3.81 20.06 1.21
CA ALA A 110 3.17 19.80 2.49
C ALA A 110 1.65 19.70 2.34
N GLY A 111 1.06 18.59 2.79
CA GLY A 111 -0.37 18.34 2.69
C GLY A 111 -0.88 18.04 1.29
N ALA A 112 -0.01 17.57 0.38
CA ALA A 112 -0.44 17.08 -0.92
C ALA A 112 -1.44 15.92 -0.77
N GLU A 113 -2.56 16.01 -1.48
CA GLU A 113 -3.55 14.94 -1.53
C GLU A 113 -3.22 13.95 -2.67
N PRO A 114 -3.51 12.64 -2.50
CA PRO A 114 -3.34 11.67 -3.56
C PRO A 114 -4.20 12.00 -4.80
N SER A 115 -3.62 11.84 -5.99
CA SER A 115 -4.30 12.04 -7.27
C SER A 115 -4.19 10.80 -8.15
N PRO A 116 -5.27 10.37 -8.84
CA PRO A 116 -5.25 9.14 -9.60
C PRO A 116 -4.38 9.28 -10.87
N VAL A 117 -3.63 8.24 -11.21
CA VAL A 117 -2.84 8.16 -12.47
C VAL A 117 -3.35 7.09 -13.43
N THR A 118 -4.38 6.35 -13.02
CA THR A 118 -5.07 5.33 -13.83
C THR A 118 -6.52 5.75 -14.07
N PRO A 119 -7.15 5.35 -15.19
CA PRO A 119 -8.56 5.62 -15.45
C PRO A 119 -9.48 5.02 -14.39
N GLU A 120 -10.73 5.46 -14.37
CA GLU A 120 -11.78 4.75 -13.63
C GLU A 120 -12.17 3.48 -14.38
N TYR A 121 -12.37 2.40 -13.63
CA TYR A 121 -13.01 1.20 -14.16
C TYR A 121 -14.51 1.46 -14.28
N THR A 122 -14.96 1.92 -15.45
CA THR A 122 -16.38 1.92 -15.79
C THR A 122 -16.76 0.55 -16.36
N THR A 123 -17.78 -0.09 -15.79
CA THR A 123 -18.34 -1.39 -16.24
C THR A 123 -18.70 -1.43 -17.73
N SER A 124 -18.85 -0.29 -18.40
CA SER A 124 -19.12 -0.21 -19.84
C SER A 124 -17.91 -0.57 -20.74
N ALA A 125 -16.72 -0.76 -20.18
CA ALA A 125 -15.50 -1.02 -20.95
C ALA A 125 -15.02 -2.48 -20.89
N VAL A 126 -15.81 -3.40 -20.33
CA VAL A 126 -15.52 -4.84 -20.43
C VAL A 126 -15.89 -5.26 -21.85
N PRO A 127 -14.94 -5.57 -22.76
CA PRO A 127 -15.28 -6.24 -24.00
C PRO A 127 -15.95 -7.55 -23.61
N SER A 128 -17.02 -7.97 -24.29
CA SER A 128 -17.52 -9.33 -24.10
C SER A 128 -16.33 -10.27 -24.26
N ILE A 129 -15.99 -11.04 -23.23
CA ILE A 129 -15.00 -12.10 -23.36
C ILE A 129 -15.78 -13.30 -23.92
N ASP A 130 -15.93 -13.32 -25.24
CA ASP A 130 -16.12 -14.55 -25.96
C ASP A 130 -14.86 -15.40 -25.75
N ASN A 131 -15.06 -16.58 -25.17
CA ASN A 131 -14.00 -17.48 -24.68
C ASN A 131 -13.08 -18.03 -25.80
N GLU A 132 -13.22 -17.53 -27.03
CA GLU A 132 -12.43 -17.89 -28.21
C GLU A 132 -11.41 -16.80 -28.63
N SER A 133 -11.41 -15.61 -28.02
CA SER A 133 -10.54 -14.49 -28.42
C SER A 133 -9.68 -13.93 -27.28
N LEU A 134 -9.05 -14.80 -26.48
CA LEU A 134 -7.98 -14.39 -25.57
C LEU A 134 -6.72 -13.98 -26.37
N GLN A 135 -6.78 -12.84 -27.06
CA GLN A 135 -5.60 -12.08 -27.41
C GLN A 135 -5.29 -11.14 -26.24
N PHE A 136 -4.34 -11.55 -25.41
CA PHE A 136 -3.72 -10.65 -24.46
C PHE A 136 -3.02 -9.51 -25.23
N PRO A 137 -3.16 -8.24 -24.80
CA PRO A 137 -2.34 -7.17 -25.35
C PRO A 137 -0.86 -7.50 -25.16
N SER A 138 -0.06 -7.39 -26.22
CA SER A 138 1.35 -7.77 -26.29
C SER A 138 2.28 -6.81 -25.54
N TYR A 139 2.03 -6.55 -24.25
CA TYR A 139 2.85 -5.64 -23.44
C TYR A 139 3.89 -6.33 -22.54
N PHE A 140 4.06 -7.64 -22.63
CA PHE A 140 5.16 -8.34 -21.97
C PHE A 140 5.87 -9.27 -22.95
N SER A 141 6.80 -8.71 -23.73
CA SER A 141 7.91 -9.50 -24.27
C SER A 141 9.02 -9.50 -23.23
N ILE A 142 9.15 -10.59 -22.49
CA ILE A 142 10.42 -10.91 -21.82
C ILE A 142 11.33 -11.50 -22.90
N GLU A 143 12.13 -10.65 -23.53
CA GLU A 143 13.28 -11.14 -24.30
C GLU A 143 14.39 -11.54 -23.33
N GLY A 144 14.89 -12.77 -23.49
CA GLY A 144 16.22 -13.17 -23.02
C GLY A 144 16.27 -14.42 -22.14
N ALA A 145 16.48 -15.57 -22.77
CA ALA A 145 17.43 -16.59 -22.32
C ALA A 145 18.01 -17.30 -23.56
#